data_AF-A0A9Q4Q293-F1
#
_entry.id   AF-A0A9Q4Q293-F1
#
_cell.length_a   1.000
_cell.length_b   1.000
_cell.length_c   1.000
_cell.angle_alpha   90.00
_cell.angle_beta   90.00
_cell.angle_gamma   90.00
#
_symmetry.space_group_name_H-M   'P 1'
#
loop_
_entity.id
_entity.type
_entity.pdbx_description
1 polymer ?
#
loop_
_entity_poly.entity_id
_entity_poly.type
_entity_poly.pdbx_seq_one_letter_code
_entity_poly.pdbx_strand_id
1 'polypeptide(L)'
;MNVTYTNDSGETEVLYDEQLGALLYSNDDTEIAYQGGGVWRSDGTGSTMVSAPGIEYREGTLTFPIVHLAGDRVGGTTVDGTVRRTAAPKRIDLDDRWNSDRGSVAVRIDIESEYCGAWERELEETITGSVIERCEEGEAQRVRIRLINPAGHSRAFDSAVIGETVTAGFDESTGARPIDGDVNAGTIDEWMVNGTVSDENYDYPSADEEIDNALEACDEFETIDEDVTEPGVHCVDEIDGSHDFDTSNGDIDVVVRDSFDLSSGTSNLDVEGDNDLTIYADTDLEVGGNTEIGNESDPAGTRLVFSSEATVQMVRGTPEIRALIYAPDSTVDIGGTPTIVGTVVGEEVEIDDVAVEIRHDGSLEQLDLIPGAGPPVRYAEFTASDLELDD
;
A
#
# COMPACT_ATOMS: atom_id res chain seq x y z
N MET A 1 11.76 7.70 -18.59
CA MET A 1 10.50 7.22 -18.03
C MET A 1 10.49 5.71 -18.15
N ASN A 2 10.29 5.05 -17.02
CA ASN A 2 10.22 3.61 -16.93
C ASN A 2 8.80 3.24 -16.46
N VAL A 3 8.19 2.24 -17.08
CA VAL A 3 6.89 1.69 -16.66
C VAL A 3 7.09 0.19 -16.46
N THR A 4 6.88 -0.27 -15.24
CA THR A 4 6.97 -1.69 -14.87
C THR A 4 5.64 -2.20 -14.37
N TYR A 5 5.45 -3.51 -14.55
CA TYR A 5 4.32 -4.27 -14.07
C TYR A 5 4.81 -5.32 -13.08
N THR A 6 4.14 -5.44 -11.94
CA THR A 6 4.40 -6.48 -10.93
C THR A 6 3.17 -7.37 -10.81
N ASN A 7 3.37 -8.68 -10.91
CA ASN A 7 2.30 -9.66 -10.72
C ASN A 7 2.12 -10.02 -9.22
N ASP A 8 1.12 -10.86 -8.95
CA ASP A 8 0.78 -11.41 -7.64
C ASP A 8 1.90 -12.21 -6.98
N SER A 9 2.78 -12.81 -7.78
CA SER A 9 3.94 -13.57 -7.31
C SER A 9 5.19 -12.70 -7.08
N GLY A 10 5.07 -11.37 -7.16
CA GLY A 10 6.18 -10.42 -7.04
C GLY A 10 7.10 -10.34 -8.26
N GLU A 11 6.81 -11.04 -9.36
CA GLU A 11 7.61 -10.98 -10.58
C GLU A 11 7.36 -9.65 -11.33
N THR A 12 8.44 -8.94 -11.63
CA THR A 12 8.39 -7.64 -12.32
C THR A 12 8.76 -7.74 -13.81
N GLU A 13 7.95 -7.15 -14.68
CA GLU A 13 8.20 -6.98 -16.12
C GLU A 13 8.32 -5.49 -16.50
N VAL A 14 9.28 -5.14 -17.37
CA VAL A 14 9.39 -3.79 -17.95
C VAL A 14 8.49 -3.66 -19.18
N LEU A 15 7.54 -2.73 -19.14
CA LEU A 15 6.57 -2.49 -20.21
C LEU A 15 6.96 -1.35 -21.15
N TYR A 16 7.62 -0.33 -20.60
CA TYR A 16 8.13 0.82 -21.33
C TYR A 16 9.39 1.33 -20.64
N ASP A 17 10.44 1.64 -21.42
CA ASP A 17 11.69 2.16 -20.88
C ASP A 17 12.37 3.03 -21.93
N GLU A 18 12.05 4.32 -21.93
CA GLU A 18 12.63 5.29 -22.86
C GLU A 18 12.82 6.64 -22.18
N GLN A 19 13.79 7.41 -22.67
CA GLN A 19 13.96 8.80 -22.23
C GLN A 19 12.82 9.65 -22.78
N LEU A 20 12.30 10.61 -22.00
CA LEU A 20 11.21 11.47 -22.48
C LEU A 20 11.68 12.46 -23.56
N GLY A 21 12.93 12.91 -23.46
CA GLY A 21 13.43 14.07 -24.21
C GLY A 21 12.74 15.37 -23.80
N ALA A 22 13.28 16.51 -24.23
CA ALA A 22 12.68 17.81 -23.94
C ALA A 22 12.99 18.84 -25.04
N LEU A 23 12.02 19.70 -25.35
CA LEU A 23 12.25 20.93 -26.10
C LEU A 23 12.44 22.07 -25.10
N LEU A 24 13.64 22.65 -25.08
CA LEU A 24 14.01 23.69 -24.13
C LEU A 24 14.03 25.06 -24.80
N TYR A 25 13.43 26.03 -24.13
CA TYR A 25 13.59 27.45 -24.39
C TYR A 25 14.14 28.12 -23.14
N SER A 26 15.34 28.69 -23.24
CA SER A 26 15.97 29.42 -22.14
C SER A 26 16.14 30.90 -22.47
N ASN A 27 15.80 31.75 -21.50
CA ASN A 27 16.05 33.18 -21.54
C ASN A 27 16.39 33.70 -20.14
N ASP A 28 17.65 34.11 -19.95
CA ASP A 28 18.22 34.46 -18.65
C ASP A 28 18.01 33.33 -17.62
N ASP A 29 17.33 33.59 -16.51
CA ASP A 29 17.06 32.61 -15.45
C ASP A 29 15.78 31.79 -15.69
N THR A 30 14.99 32.12 -16.70
CA THR A 30 13.74 31.42 -17.02
C THR A 30 13.97 30.38 -18.11
N GLU A 31 13.55 29.17 -17.83
CA GLU A 31 13.48 28.06 -18.77
C GLU A 31 12.04 27.59 -18.94
N ILE A 32 11.63 27.33 -20.18
CA ILE A 32 10.37 26.68 -20.53
C ILE A 32 10.71 25.38 -21.25
N ALA A 33 10.17 24.28 -20.75
CA ALA A 33 10.40 22.96 -21.30
C ALA A 33 9.10 22.28 -21.68
N TYR A 34 9.05 21.74 -22.89
CA TYR A 34 8.04 20.75 -23.25
C TYR A 34 8.63 19.35 -23.06
N GLN A 35 8.04 18.56 -22.15
CA GLN A 35 8.50 17.21 -21.82
C GLN A 35 7.30 16.34 -21.41
N GLY A 36 7.26 15.09 -21.90
CA GLY A 36 6.26 14.11 -21.49
C GLY A 36 4.80 14.53 -21.76
N GLY A 37 4.59 15.48 -22.67
CA GLY A 37 3.27 16.03 -22.99
C GLY A 37 2.88 17.28 -22.20
N GLY A 38 3.61 17.61 -21.13
CA GLY A 38 3.41 18.82 -20.34
C GLY A 38 4.31 19.99 -20.76
N VAL A 39 3.97 21.19 -20.29
CA VAL A 39 4.82 22.38 -20.38
C VAL A 39 5.21 22.81 -18.97
N TRP A 40 6.50 22.87 -18.73
CA TRP A 40 7.12 23.15 -17.45
C TRP A 40 7.87 24.47 -17.54
N ARG A 41 7.85 25.24 -16.45
CA ARG A 41 8.65 26.45 -16.31
C ARG A 41 9.56 26.30 -15.12
N SER A 42 10.83 26.61 -15.28
CA SER A 42 11.80 26.74 -14.18
C SER A 42 12.32 28.18 -14.14
N ASP A 43 12.43 28.74 -12.94
CA ASP A 43 13.04 30.07 -12.71
C ASP A 43 14.33 29.95 -11.85
N GLY A 44 14.99 28.78 -11.88
CA GLY A 44 16.25 28.52 -11.18
C GLY A 44 16.16 28.15 -9.70
N THR A 45 15.02 28.40 -9.04
CA THR A 45 14.76 27.99 -7.64
C THR A 45 13.73 26.87 -7.52
N GLY A 46 13.16 26.40 -8.64
CA GLY A 46 12.14 25.36 -8.69
C GLY A 46 11.38 25.37 -10.01
N SER A 47 10.67 24.28 -10.30
CA SER A 47 9.81 24.13 -11.47
C SER A 47 8.34 24.36 -11.10
N THR A 48 7.54 24.84 -12.06
CA THR A 48 6.08 24.90 -12.00
C THR A 48 5.50 24.40 -13.31
N MET A 49 4.33 23.81 -13.25
CA MET A 49 3.56 23.51 -14.45
C MET A 49 2.98 24.78 -15.06
N VAL A 50 3.05 24.88 -16.39
CA VAL A 50 2.34 25.86 -17.21
C VAL A 50 1.16 25.22 -17.94
N SER A 51 1.34 23.98 -18.41
CA SER A 51 0.30 23.17 -19.02
C SER A 51 0.46 21.73 -18.59
N ALA A 52 -0.62 21.13 -18.12
CA ALA A 52 -0.64 19.74 -17.73
C ALA A 52 -0.32 18.80 -18.91
N PRO A 53 0.39 17.69 -18.66
CA PRO A 53 0.33 16.55 -19.55
C PRO A 53 -1.12 16.05 -19.64
N GLY A 54 -1.45 15.27 -20.66
CA GLY A 54 -2.83 14.79 -20.86
C GLY A 54 -3.24 13.65 -19.91
N ILE A 55 -2.74 13.65 -18.67
CA ILE A 55 -3.03 12.61 -17.68
C ILE A 55 -4.44 12.86 -17.15
N GLU A 56 -5.26 11.82 -17.14
CA GLU A 56 -6.61 11.89 -16.59
C GLU A 56 -6.87 10.68 -15.71
N TYR A 57 -7.40 10.90 -14.51
CA TYR A 57 -7.98 9.86 -13.68
C TYR A 57 -9.46 10.13 -13.45
N ARG A 58 -10.32 9.16 -13.79
CA ARG A 58 -11.77 9.23 -13.57
C ARG A 58 -12.33 7.84 -13.25
N GLU A 59 -13.01 7.72 -12.12
CA GLU A 59 -13.76 6.51 -11.73
C GLU A 59 -12.93 5.22 -11.85
N GLY A 60 -11.68 5.23 -11.36
CA GLY A 60 -10.79 4.07 -11.47
C GLY A 60 -10.14 3.86 -12.84
N THR A 61 -10.36 4.76 -13.81
CA THR A 61 -9.70 4.72 -15.12
C THR A 61 -8.61 5.78 -15.20
N LEU A 62 -7.35 5.35 -15.35
CA LEU A 62 -6.21 6.21 -15.66
C LEU A 62 -5.94 6.21 -17.17
N THR A 63 -5.79 7.39 -17.74
CA THR A 63 -5.26 7.60 -19.09
C THR A 63 -3.96 8.36 -19.00
N PHE A 64 -2.86 7.75 -19.45
CA PHE A 64 -1.52 8.33 -19.39
C PHE A 64 -0.89 8.37 -20.79
N PRO A 65 -0.95 9.53 -21.49
CA PRO A 65 -0.24 9.71 -22.74
C PRO A 65 1.24 9.98 -22.49
N ILE A 66 2.12 9.13 -23.00
CA ILE A 66 3.56 9.29 -22.95
C ILE A 66 4.02 9.92 -24.26
N VAL A 67 4.67 11.08 -24.20
CA VAL A 67 5.27 11.72 -25.37
C VAL A 67 6.79 11.61 -25.28
N HIS A 68 7.36 10.85 -26.21
CA HIS A 68 8.80 10.78 -26.41
C HIS A 68 9.18 11.76 -27.52
N LEU A 69 10.07 12.70 -27.19
CA LEU A 69 10.60 13.68 -28.13
C LEU A 69 12.06 13.34 -28.45
N ALA A 70 12.30 12.90 -29.67
CA ALA A 70 13.64 12.61 -30.18
C ALA A 70 14.20 13.80 -30.98
N GLY A 71 15.51 14.00 -30.88
CA GLY A 71 16.26 14.94 -31.72
C GLY A 71 17.42 15.62 -30.99
N ASP A 72 18.52 15.85 -31.70
CA ASP A 72 19.75 16.42 -31.13
C ASP A 72 19.93 17.91 -31.48
N ARG A 73 18.83 18.63 -31.75
CA ARG A 73 18.90 20.00 -32.26
C ARG A 73 19.27 20.97 -31.14
N VAL A 74 20.40 21.65 -31.33
CA VAL A 74 20.87 22.72 -30.45
C VAL A 74 20.96 24.02 -31.26
N GLY A 75 20.03 24.97 -31.03
CA GLY A 75 20.29 26.40 -31.25
C GLY A 75 19.38 27.23 -32.19
N GLY A 76 19.44 28.56 -31.96
CA GLY A 76 18.98 29.66 -32.83
C GLY A 76 18.24 30.79 -32.08
N THR A 77 18.46 32.08 -32.43
CA THR A 77 17.66 33.23 -31.91
C THR A 77 16.22 33.25 -32.43
N THR A 78 15.88 32.32 -33.30
CA THR A 78 14.56 32.14 -33.92
C THR A 78 14.21 30.67 -33.84
N VAL A 79 13.06 30.34 -33.27
CA VAL A 79 12.54 28.97 -33.21
C VAL A 79 11.66 28.76 -34.44
N ASP A 80 12.25 28.21 -35.50
CA ASP A 80 11.53 27.66 -36.65
C ASP A 80 11.78 26.15 -36.69
N GLY A 81 10.71 25.36 -36.75
CA GLY A 81 10.75 23.91 -36.83
C GLY A 81 9.35 23.32 -36.92
N THR A 82 9.25 22.12 -37.48
CA THR A 82 8.01 21.36 -37.55
C THR A 82 8.12 20.14 -36.66
N VAL A 83 7.22 20.00 -35.70
CA VAL A 83 7.08 18.74 -34.95
C VAL A 83 6.31 17.75 -35.83
N ARG A 84 6.92 16.59 -36.10
CA ARG A 84 6.27 15.50 -36.84
C ARG A 84 6.24 14.24 -36.00
N ARG A 85 5.13 13.52 -36.12
CA ARG A 85 5.01 12.18 -35.54
C ARG A 85 5.74 11.19 -36.45
N THR A 86 6.68 10.44 -35.91
CA THR A 86 7.53 9.52 -36.68
C THR A 86 6.88 8.16 -36.86
N ALA A 87 5.99 7.78 -35.94
CA ALA A 87 5.26 6.51 -35.95
C ALA A 87 3.76 6.67 -35.68
N ALA A 88 2.99 5.59 -35.74
CA ALA A 88 1.67 5.57 -35.12
C ALA A 88 1.85 5.45 -33.60
N PRO A 89 0.99 6.07 -32.76
CA PRO A 89 1.05 5.90 -31.32
C PRO A 89 1.00 4.42 -30.96
N LYS A 90 1.88 4.00 -30.04
CA LYS A 90 1.98 2.64 -29.53
C LYS A 90 1.17 2.56 -28.25
N ARG A 91 0.14 1.72 -28.23
CA ARG A 91 -0.51 1.34 -26.97
C ARG A 91 0.44 0.43 -26.20
N ILE A 92 0.72 0.78 -24.96
CA ILE A 92 1.44 -0.11 -24.03
C ILE A 92 0.37 -1.07 -23.51
N ASP A 93 0.51 -2.34 -23.88
CA ASP A 93 -0.57 -3.30 -23.70
C ASP A 93 -0.63 -3.75 -22.25
N LEU A 94 -1.55 -3.14 -21.51
CA LEU A 94 -1.91 -3.54 -20.16
C LEU A 94 -3.13 -4.47 -20.14
N ASP A 95 -4.06 -4.38 -21.09
CA ASP A 95 -5.40 -4.98 -20.93
C ASP A 95 -5.40 -6.48 -20.61
N ASP A 96 -4.62 -7.30 -21.33
CA ASP A 96 -4.53 -8.75 -21.08
C ASP A 96 -3.69 -9.09 -19.82
N ARG A 97 -2.91 -8.13 -19.32
CA ARG A 97 -2.02 -8.27 -18.15
C ARG A 97 -2.61 -7.67 -16.87
N TRP A 98 -3.52 -6.72 -17.03
CA TRP A 98 -4.16 -5.89 -15.99
C TRP A 98 -5.59 -6.38 -15.68
N ASN A 99 -6.29 -7.00 -16.64
CA ASN A 99 -7.65 -7.53 -16.44
C ASN A 99 -7.72 -9.07 -16.46
N SER A 100 -6.58 -9.77 -16.37
CA SER A 100 -6.63 -11.24 -16.34
C SER A 100 -7.06 -11.72 -14.95
N ASP A 101 -7.92 -12.75 -14.88
CA ASP A 101 -8.23 -13.53 -13.66
C ASP A 101 -6.98 -14.27 -13.09
N ARG A 102 -5.77 -13.77 -13.33
CA ARG A 102 -4.46 -14.39 -13.04
C ARG A 102 -3.43 -13.38 -12.55
N GLY A 103 -3.86 -12.41 -11.74
CA GLY A 103 -2.94 -11.55 -11.00
C GLY A 103 -2.66 -10.22 -11.68
N SER A 104 -3.08 -9.13 -11.05
CA SER A 104 -2.51 -7.80 -11.27
C SER A 104 -2.41 -7.16 -9.90
N VAL A 105 -1.21 -6.75 -9.49
CA VAL A 105 -1.02 -6.16 -8.14
C VAL A 105 -0.47 -4.73 -8.23
N ALA A 106 0.44 -4.38 -9.15
CA ALA A 106 0.83 -2.99 -9.32
C ALA A 106 1.43 -2.64 -10.70
N VAL A 107 1.28 -1.38 -11.13
CA VAL A 107 2.10 -0.74 -12.16
C VAL A 107 2.91 0.38 -11.51
N ARG A 108 4.22 0.38 -11.70
CA ARG A 108 5.12 1.44 -11.23
C ARG A 108 5.57 2.28 -12.41
N ILE A 109 5.58 3.60 -12.22
CA ILE A 109 6.05 4.57 -13.21
C ILE A 109 7.13 5.43 -12.58
N ASP A 110 8.32 5.37 -13.15
CA ASP A 110 9.46 6.21 -12.78
C ASP A 110 9.62 7.34 -13.80
N ILE A 111 9.58 8.59 -13.32
CA ILE A 111 9.81 9.78 -14.13
C ILE A 111 11.05 10.49 -13.65
N GLU A 112 12.13 10.35 -14.42
CA GLU A 112 13.36 11.12 -14.25
C GLU A 112 13.28 12.43 -15.05
N SER A 113 13.34 13.56 -14.35
CA SER A 113 13.15 14.90 -14.92
C SER A 113 13.76 16.00 -14.05
N GLU A 114 14.44 16.98 -14.67
CA GLU A 114 14.86 18.22 -13.98
C GLU A 114 13.68 19.04 -13.45
N TYR A 115 12.46 18.77 -13.94
CA TYR A 115 11.22 19.42 -13.50
C TYR A 115 10.47 18.59 -12.46
N CYS A 116 11.13 17.61 -11.83
CA CYS A 116 10.56 16.63 -10.91
C CYS A 116 9.50 17.21 -9.97
N GLY A 117 9.81 18.27 -9.20
CA GLY A 117 8.85 18.80 -8.22
C GLY A 117 7.53 19.32 -8.81
N ALA A 118 7.51 19.66 -10.11
CA ALA A 118 6.26 20.00 -10.82
C ALA A 118 5.53 18.75 -11.34
N TRP A 119 6.25 17.69 -11.69
CA TRP A 119 5.66 16.38 -12.00
C TRP A 119 5.00 15.78 -10.77
N GLU A 120 5.69 15.80 -9.63
CA GLU A 120 5.17 15.32 -8.33
C GLU A 120 3.82 15.96 -8.01
N ARG A 121 3.76 17.30 -7.97
CA ARG A 121 2.51 18.01 -7.67
C ARG A 121 1.37 17.70 -8.67
N GLU A 122 1.68 17.56 -9.96
CA GLU A 122 0.64 17.16 -10.93
C GLU A 122 0.06 15.78 -10.64
N LEU A 123 0.94 14.83 -10.30
CA LEU A 123 0.56 13.46 -10.07
C LEU A 123 -0.22 13.34 -8.76
N GLU A 124 0.16 14.09 -7.72
CA GLU A 124 -0.61 14.20 -6.48
C GLU A 124 -2.01 14.83 -6.69
N GLU A 125 -2.09 15.88 -7.53
CA GLU A 125 -3.37 16.52 -7.87
C GLU A 125 -4.27 15.63 -8.74
N THR A 126 -3.68 14.84 -9.65
CA THR A 126 -4.42 14.01 -10.60
C THR A 126 -4.80 12.65 -10.01
N ILE A 127 -3.91 12.05 -9.23
CA ILE A 127 -4.01 10.70 -8.66
C ILE A 127 -3.55 10.74 -7.20
N THR A 128 -4.44 11.19 -6.32
CA THR A 128 -4.15 11.42 -4.89
C THR A 128 -3.58 10.18 -4.23
N GLY A 129 -2.39 10.27 -3.62
CA GLY A 129 -1.82 9.16 -2.84
C GLY A 129 -1.06 8.10 -3.64
N SER A 130 -0.87 8.24 -4.95
CA SER A 130 -0.10 7.26 -5.75
C SER A 130 1.42 7.46 -5.77
N VAL A 131 1.92 8.53 -5.15
CA VAL A 131 3.35 8.87 -5.16
C VAL A 131 4.06 8.15 -4.03
N ILE A 132 5.00 7.25 -4.39
CA ILE A 132 5.76 6.42 -3.44
C ILE A 132 7.22 6.85 -3.29
N GLU A 133 7.75 7.68 -4.20
CA GLU A 133 9.06 8.33 -4.05
C GLU A 133 8.94 9.77 -4.54
N ARG A 134 9.14 10.74 -3.63
CA ARG A 134 9.14 12.17 -3.95
C ARG A 134 10.50 12.64 -4.44
N CYS A 135 10.50 13.77 -5.13
CA CYS A 135 11.70 14.36 -5.72
C CYS A 135 12.77 14.80 -4.71
N GLU A 136 12.34 15.10 -3.48
CA GLU A 136 13.23 15.56 -2.40
C GLU A 136 13.70 14.42 -1.48
N GLU A 137 13.03 13.26 -1.53
CA GLU A 137 13.25 12.12 -0.62
C GLU A 137 14.07 11.00 -1.29
N GLY A 138 13.94 10.81 -2.61
CA GLY A 138 14.56 9.70 -3.34
C GLY A 138 15.78 10.06 -4.19
N GLU A 139 15.93 9.38 -5.32
CA GLU A 139 16.99 9.70 -6.29
C GLU A 139 16.78 11.10 -6.89
N ALA A 140 17.86 11.88 -6.92
CA ALA A 140 17.80 13.25 -7.41
C ALA A 140 17.14 13.34 -8.79
N GLN A 141 16.13 14.19 -8.92
CA GLN A 141 15.35 14.41 -10.14
C GLN A 141 14.47 13.22 -10.57
N ARG A 142 14.13 12.30 -9.67
CA ARG A 142 13.15 11.24 -9.93
C ARG A 142 11.90 11.40 -9.08
N VAL A 143 10.73 11.22 -9.71
CA VAL A 143 9.47 10.94 -9.02
C VAL A 143 9.01 9.55 -9.40
N ARG A 144 8.58 8.76 -8.41
CA ARG A 144 8.04 7.42 -8.60
C ARG A 144 6.59 7.39 -8.14
N ILE A 145 5.73 6.84 -8.98
CA ILE A 145 4.35 6.54 -8.61
C ILE A 145 4.08 5.05 -8.76
N ARG A 146 3.23 4.53 -7.88
CA ARG A 146 2.71 3.16 -7.91
C ARG A 146 1.20 3.23 -8.04
N LEU A 147 0.69 2.47 -9.00
CA LEU A 147 -0.72 2.36 -9.30
C LEU A 147 -1.13 0.95 -8.97
N ILE A 148 -2.03 0.80 -8.00
CA ILE A 148 -2.55 -0.50 -7.62
C ILE A 148 -3.81 -0.78 -8.43
N ASN A 149 -3.81 -1.91 -9.13
CA ASN A 149 -5.07 -2.49 -9.55
C ASN A 149 -5.56 -3.32 -8.38
N PRO A 150 -6.66 -2.98 -7.70
CA PRO A 150 -7.31 -4.00 -6.92
C PRO A 150 -7.71 -5.06 -7.96
N ALA A 151 -7.09 -6.24 -7.91
CA ALA A 151 -7.72 -7.43 -8.45
C ALA A 151 -9.20 -7.36 -8.08
N GLY A 152 -10.13 -7.71 -8.97
CA GLY A 152 -11.55 -7.28 -9.01
C GLY A 152 -12.42 -7.38 -7.74
N HIS A 153 -11.81 -7.71 -6.61
CA HIS A 153 -12.22 -7.54 -5.24
C HIS A 153 -11.14 -6.73 -4.51
N SER A 154 -11.30 -5.40 -4.38
CA SER A 154 -10.92 -4.78 -3.09
C SER A 154 -11.76 -5.55 -2.07
N ARG A 155 -11.23 -6.66 -1.55
CA ARG A 155 -12.03 -7.60 -0.77
C ARG A 155 -12.37 -6.85 0.50
N ALA A 156 -13.66 -6.64 0.71
CA ALA A 156 -14.13 -6.07 1.95
C ALA A 156 -13.67 -6.98 3.08
N PHE A 157 -13.23 -6.41 4.20
CA PHE A 157 -13.00 -7.15 5.44
C PHE A 157 -14.37 -7.42 6.10
N ASP A 158 -15.24 -8.15 5.39
CA ASP A 158 -16.63 -8.46 5.74
C ASP A 158 -16.79 -9.75 6.55
N SER A 159 -15.66 -10.37 6.91
CA SER A 159 -15.58 -11.63 7.62
C SER A 159 -14.75 -11.46 8.90
N ALA A 160 -15.09 -12.19 9.95
CA ALA A 160 -14.29 -12.26 11.19
C ALA A 160 -12.92 -12.90 10.93
N VAL A 161 -12.90 -13.94 10.10
CA VAL A 161 -11.68 -14.66 9.72
C VAL A 161 -11.66 -14.84 8.21
N ILE A 162 -10.50 -14.62 7.62
CA ILE A 162 -10.22 -14.80 6.21
C ILE A 162 -8.92 -15.60 6.12
N GLY A 163 -8.93 -16.75 5.44
CA GLY A 163 -7.71 -17.54 5.29
C GLY A 163 -7.76 -18.63 4.23
N GLU A 164 -6.62 -19.19 3.82
CA GLU A 164 -6.65 -20.39 2.99
C GLU A 164 -7.12 -21.58 3.83
N THR A 165 -6.55 -21.71 5.04
CA THR A 165 -6.85 -22.79 5.97
C THR A 165 -7.10 -22.24 7.38
N VAL A 166 -8.22 -22.64 7.98
CA VAL A 166 -8.56 -22.34 9.37
C VAL A 166 -8.74 -23.66 10.12
N THR A 167 -7.95 -23.87 11.18
CA THR A 167 -7.95 -25.12 11.95
C THR A 167 -8.23 -24.88 13.43
N ALA A 168 -8.61 -25.94 14.15
CA ALA A 168 -8.74 -25.93 15.60
C ALA A 168 -7.91 -27.04 16.25
N GLY A 169 -7.23 -26.69 17.35
CA GLY A 169 -6.55 -27.62 18.27
C GLY A 169 -7.51 -28.44 19.16
N PHE A 170 -8.81 -28.29 18.97
CA PHE A 170 -9.89 -28.93 19.73
C PHE A 170 -10.99 -29.45 18.80
N ASP A 171 -11.96 -30.17 19.36
CA ASP A 171 -12.95 -30.94 18.60
C ASP A 171 -14.39 -30.47 18.85
N GLU A 172 -15.28 -30.72 17.88
CA GLU A 172 -16.72 -30.39 17.89
C GLU A 172 -17.43 -30.80 19.19
N SER A 173 -16.99 -31.87 19.84
CA SER A 173 -17.58 -32.37 21.10
C SER A 173 -17.54 -31.37 22.27
N THR A 174 -16.71 -30.34 22.18
CA THR A 174 -16.67 -29.22 23.15
C THR A 174 -17.90 -28.31 23.05
N GLY A 175 -18.54 -28.25 21.88
CA GLY A 175 -19.63 -27.33 21.57
C GLY A 175 -19.20 -25.86 21.48
N ALA A 176 -17.89 -25.60 21.45
CA ALA A 176 -17.33 -24.26 21.32
C ALA A 176 -17.55 -23.70 19.91
N ARG A 177 -17.74 -22.39 19.82
CA ARG A 177 -17.87 -21.64 18.57
C ARG A 177 -17.04 -20.36 18.71
N PRO A 178 -15.71 -20.45 18.53
CA PRO A 178 -14.83 -19.33 18.79
C PRO A 178 -15.05 -18.14 17.85
N ILE A 179 -15.62 -18.36 16.65
CA ILE A 179 -15.78 -17.31 15.64
C ILE A 179 -17.24 -16.84 15.61
N ASP A 180 -17.48 -15.59 15.99
CA ASP A 180 -18.76 -14.87 15.90
C ASP A 180 -18.73 -13.87 14.74
N GLY A 181 -19.13 -14.35 13.55
CA GLY A 181 -19.06 -13.60 12.30
C GLY A 181 -18.95 -14.54 11.11
N ASP A 182 -19.01 -13.97 9.91
CA ASP A 182 -18.79 -14.71 8.67
C ASP A 182 -17.31 -15.10 8.53
N VAL A 183 -17.03 -16.17 7.80
CA VAL A 183 -15.67 -16.65 7.52
C VAL A 183 -15.53 -16.89 6.03
N ASN A 184 -14.43 -16.41 5.46
CA ASN A 184 -14.03 -16.71 4.09
C ASN A 184 -12.79 -17.60 4.12
N ALA A 185 -12.97 -18.90 3.94
CA ALA A 185 -11.84 -19.83 3.97
C ALA A 185 -11.98 -21.00 3.00
N GLY A 186 -10.86 -21.37 2.39
CA GLY A 186 -10.79 -22.54 1.51
C GLY A 186 -10.97 -23.86 2.27
N THR A 187 -10.45 -23.92 3.50
CA THR A 187 -10.66 -25.04 4.43
C THR A 187 -11.02 -24.52 5.82
N ILE A 188 -12.15 -24.95 6.35
CA ILE A 188 -12.53 -24.71 7.76
C ILE A 188 -13.51 -25.77 8.26
N ASP A 189 -13.43 -26.03 9.55
CA ASP A 189 -14.43 -26.77 10.31
C ASP A 189 -15.63 -25.87 10.68
N GLU A 190 -16.73 -25.95 9.90
CA GLU A 190 -17.93 -25.08 10.04
C GLU A 190 -18.55 -25.05 11.45
N TRP A 191 -18.29 -26.06 12.29
CA TRP A 191 -18.81 -26.10 13.66
C TRP A 191 -18.22 -24.99 14.56
N MET A 192 -17.05 -24.45 14.21
CA MET A 192 -16.38 -23.36 14.91
C MET A 192 -17.10 -22.01 14.74
N VAL A 193 -17.96 -21.90 13.72
CA VAL A 193 -18.45 -20.62 13.19
C VAL A 193 -19.89 -20.35 13.64
N ASN A 194 -20.13 -19.15 14.16
CA ASN A 194 -21.44 -18.57 14.40
C ASN A 194 -21.73 -17.49 13.34
N GLY A 195 -21.83 -17.92 12.10
CA GLY A 195 -21.99 -17.07 10.92
C GLY A 195 -22.08 -17.91 9.65
N THR A 196 -21.80 -17.29 8.52
CA THR A 196 -21.73 -17.93 7.20
C THR A 196 -20.30 -18.32 6.89
N VAL A 197 -20.10 -19.49 6.31
CA VAL A 197 -18.81 -19.86 5.72
C VAL A 197 -18.91 -19.74 4.21
N SER A 198 -18.02 -18.94 3.62
CA SER A 198 -17.80 -18.87 2.18
C SER A 198 -16.48 -19.54 1.81
N ASP A 199 -16.49 -20.25 0.68
CA ASP A 199 -15.31 -20.85 0.06
C ASP A 199 -15.03 -20.04 -1.21
N GLU A 200 -14.60 -18.79 -1.01
CA GLU A 200 -14.04 -18.00 -2.10
C GLU A 200 -12.54 -18.27 -2.16
N ASN A 201 -11.96 -18.22 -3.35
CA ASN A 201 -10.53 -18.42 -3.51
C ASN A 201 -9.78 -17.43 -2.63
N TYR A 202 -8.99 -17.92 -1.67
CA TYR A 202 -8.11 -17.09 -0.86
C TYR A 202 -7.09 -16.42 -1.78
N ASP A 203 -7.16 -15.10 -1.85
CA ASP A 203 -6.43 -14.28 -2.83
C ASP A 203 -6.44 -12.84 -2.31
N TYR A 204 -5.78 -12.65 -1.16
CA TYR A 204 -5.55 -11.35 -0.52
C TYR A 204 -4.13 -10.90 -0.84
N PRO A 205 -3.91 -9.62 -1.18
CA PRO A 205 -2.61 -9.14 -1.67
C PRO A 205 -1.54 -9.21 -0.58
N SER A 206 -0.35 -9.66 -0.94
CA SER A 206 0.79 -9.62 -0.03
C SER A 206 1.09 -8.22 0.50
N ALA A 207 1.48 -8.16 1.77
CA ALA A 207 1.92 -6.92 2.42
C ALA A 207 3.43 -6.65 2.25
N ASP A 208 4.21 -7.61 1.74
CA ASP A 208 5.68 -7.54 1.69
C ASP A 208 6.18 -6.27 1.01
N GLU A 209 5.65 -5.94 -0.18
CA GLU A 209 6.11 -4.76 -0.92
C GLU A 209 5.79 -3.46 -0.17
N GLU A 210 4.67 -3.40 0.57
CA GLU A 210 4.34 -2.21 1.38
C GLU A 210 5.28 -2.07 2.57
N ILE A 211 5.55 -3.17 3.27
CA ILE A 211 6.46 -3.20 4.41
C ILE A 211 7.90 -2.90 3.96
N ASP A 212 8.37 -3.47 2.85
CA ASP A 212 9.67 -3.19 2.26
C ASP A 212 9.81 -1.69 1.93
N ASN A 213 8.80 -1.08 1.30
CA ASN A 213 8.81 0.35 1.00
C ASN A 213 8.82 1.20 2.29
N ALA A 214 8.07 0.79 3.31
CA ALA A 214 8.04 1.48 4.60
C ALA A 214 9.39 1.41 5.31
N LEU A 215 10.06 0.26 5.28
CA LEU A 215 11.41 0.06 5.81
C LEU A 215 12.46 0.85 5.02
N GLU A 216 12.36 0.91 3.68
CA GLU A 216 13.26 1.70 2.83
C GLU A 216 13.09 3.22 3.04
N ALA A 217 11.90 3.69 3.41
CA ALA A 217 11.63 5.08 3.74
C ALA A 217 12.22 5.51 5.10
N CYS A 218 12.62 4.56 5.95
CA CYS A 218 13.21 4.84 7.25
C CYS A 218 14.71 5.14 7.16
N ASP A 219 15.09 6.40 7.42
CA ASP A 219 16.50 6.82 7.48
C ASP A 219 17.23 6.30 8.74
N GLU A 220 16.54 6.33 9.88
CA GLU A 220 17.03 5.91 11.20
C GLU A 220 15.89 5.24 11.97
N PHE A 221 16.24 4.29 12.84
CA PHE A 221 15.30 3.59 13.69
C PHE A 221 15.61 3.94 15.14
N GLU A 222 14.57 4.34 15.88
CA GLU A 222 14.69 4.82 17.26
C GLU A 222 13.83 3.97 18.22
N THR A 223 13.93 4.26 19.51
CA THR A 223 13.00 3.71 20.49
C THR A 223 11.71 4.50 20.43
N ILE A 224 10.57 3.81 20.40
CA ILE A 224 9.26 4.45 20.43
C ILE A 224 8.96 5.09 21.80
N ASP A 225 8.36 6.27 21.77
CA ASP A 225 7.93 6.97 22.98
C ASP A 225 6.72 6.27 23.61
N GLU A 226 6.56 6.39 24.94
CA GLU A 226 5.39 5.88 25.67
C GLU A 226 4.10 6.56 25.20
N ASP A 227 4.15 7.86 24.91
CA ASP A 227 3.02 8.63 24.37
C ASP A 227 3.37 9.13 22.94
N VAL A 228 2.70 8.59 21.92
CA VAL A 228 2.91 8.95 20.50
C VAL A 228 1.74 9.80 20.02
N THR A 229 2.00 11.08 19.73
CA THR A 229 0.96 12.06 19.34
C THR A 229 1.26 12.78 18.03
N GLU A 230 2.46 12.59 17.50
CA GLU A 230 2.91 13.19 16.24
C GLU A 230 2.45 12.33 15.07
N PRO A 231 1.68 12.87 14.10
CA PRO A 231 1.23 12.12 12.95
C PRO A 231 2.38 11.87 11.96
N GLY A 232 2.24 10.82 11.15
CA GLY A 232 3.24 10.38 10.17
C GLY A 232 3.97 9.12 10.58
N VAL A 233 5.14 8.90 9.97
CA VAL A 233 5.90 7.64 10.06
C VAL A 233 6.87 7.66 11.25
N HIS A 234 6.80 6.63 12.08
CA HIS A 234 7.69 6.36 13.22
C HIS A 234 8.46 5.06 12.97
N CYS A 235 9.76 5.18 12.74
CA CYS A 235 10.64 4.06 12.47
C CYS A 235 11.28 3.55 13.76
N VAL A 236 11.01 2.29 14.13
CA VAL A 236 11.36 1.76 15.45
C VAL A 236 12.09 0.42 15.37
N ASP A 237 13.12 0.26 16.22
CA ASP A 237 13.85 -1.01 16.27
C ASP A 237 12.96 -2.11 16.87
N GLU A 238 12.27 -1.80 17.96
CA GLU A 238 11.46 -2.77 18.71
C GLU A 238 10.25 -2.14 19.38
N ILE A 239 9.21 -2.97 19.57
CA ILE A 239 8.07 -2.70 20.45
C ILE A 239 8.02 -3.83 21.48
N ASP A 240 8.38 -3.54 22.73
CA ASP A 240 8.38 -4.50 23.84
C ASP A 240 7.61 -4.02 25.09
N GLY A 241 7.05 -2.81 25.02
CA GLY A 241 6.48 -2.07 26.13
C GLY A 241 5.05 -1.57 25.89
N SER A 242 4.56 -0.75 26.82
CA SER A 242 3.28 -0.07 26.68
C SER A 242 3.44 1.24 25.92
N HIS A 243 2.53 1.50 24.99
CA HIS A 243 2.49 2.72 24.18
C HIS A 243 1.05 3.20 24.01
N ASP A 244 0.83 4.50 24.20
CA ASP A 244 -0.41 5.21 23.97
C ASP A 244 -0.30 6.03 22.67
N PHE A 245 -1.16 5.75 21.70
CA PHE A 245 -1.21 6.43 20.41
C PHE A 245 -2.41 7.37 20.32
N ASP A 246 -2.16 8.68 20.17
CA ASP A 246 -3.20 9.70 19.96
C ASP A 246 -3.23 10.12 18.47
N THR A 247 -4.13 9.49 17.71
CA THR A 247 -4.34 9.79 16.29
C THR A 247 -5.22 11.03 16.08
N SER A 248 -5.56 11.81 17.12
CA SER A 248 -6.44 12.99 16.96
C SER A 248 -5.90 14.05 15.99
N ASN A 249 -4.59 14.08 15.75
CA ASN A 249 -3.93 15.06 14.88
C ASN A 249 -3.65 14.55 13.45
N GLY A 250 -3.89 13.27 13.18
CA GLY A 250 -3.66 12.63 11.88
C GLY A 250 -3.29 11.16 12.05
N ASP A 251 -3.10 10.48 10.92
CA ASP A 251 -2.68 9.08 10.89
C ASP A 251 -1.28 8.90 11.48
N ILE A 252 -1.07 7.77 12.15
CA ILE A 252 0.23 7.35 12.70
C ILE A 252 0.60 6.03 12.03
N ASP A 253 1.76 6.00 11.39
CA ASP A 253 2.34 4.80 10.82
C ASP A 253 3.56 4.40 11.64
N VAL A 254 3.65 3.16 12.11
CA VAL A 254 4.79 2.64 12.85
C VAL A 254 5.46 1.53 12.04
N VAL A 255 6.75 1.64 11.80
CA VAL A 255 7.53 0.66 11.04
C VAL A 255 8.48 -0.06 11.99
N VAL A 256 8.24 -1.34 12.24
CA VAL A 256 8.99 -2.16 13.19
C VAL A 256 9.98 -3.04 12.45
N ARG A 257 11.27 -2.93 12.80
CA ARG A 257 12.34 -3.66 12.09
C ARG A 257 12.77 -4.96 12.74
N ASP A 258 13.07 -4.95 14.05
CA ASP A 258 13.81 -6.05 14.68
C ASP A 258 12.91 -6.94 15.55
N SER A 259 12.07 -6.36 16.43
CA SER A 259 11.32 -7.15 17.43
C SER A 259 9.95 -6.56 17.75
N PHE A 260 8.90 -7.39 17.76
CA PHE A 260 7.56 -7.01 18.22
C PHE A 260 7.03 -8.01 19.27
N ASP A 261 7.29 -7.73 20.55
CA ASP A 261 7.03 -8.68 21.65
C ASP A 261 6.22 -8.04 22.78
N LEU A 262 4.93 -8.35 22.82
CA LEU A 262 3.99 -7.98 23.89
C LEU A 262 3.69 -9.15 24.83
N SER A 263 4.53 -10.19 24.86
CA SER A 263 4.34 -11.41 25.66
C SER A 263 4.48 -11.20 27.17
N SER A 264 5.04 -10.05 27.59
CA SER A 264 5.28 -9.69 28.99
C SER A 264 4.01 -9.69 29.85
N GLY A 265 2.85 -9.48 29.21
CA GLY A 265 1.53 -9.48 29.82
C GLY A 265 1.13 -8.19 30.53
N THR A 266 1.95 -7.15 30.43
CA THR A 266 1.63 -5.77 30.85
C THR A 266 1.89 -4.73 29.76
N SER A 267 2.38 -5.15 28.60
CA SER A 267 2.63 -4.29 27.44
C SER A 267 1.30 -4.09 26.70
N ASN A 268 0.85 -2.86 26.53
CA ASN A 268 -0.40 -2.49 25.87
C ASN A 268 -0.12 -1.54 24.70
N LEU A 269 -0.93 -1.61 23.65
CA LEU A 269 -0.93 -0.62 22.57
C LEU A 269 -2.30 0.05 22.54
N ASP A 270 -2.44 1.09 23.35
CA ASP A 270 -3.69 1.82 23.53
C ASP A 270 -3.83 2.86 22.43
N VAL A 271 -4.98 2.94 21.76
CA VAL A 271 -5.20 3.88 20.64
C VAL A 271 -6.44 4.73 20.88
N GLU A 272 -6.29 6.03 20.75
CA GLU A 272 -7.37 7.00 20.80
C GLU A 272 -7.29 8.01 19.64
N GLY A 273 -8.44 8.57 19.27
CA GLY A 273 -8.55 9.49 18.13
C GLY A 273 -9.48 8.97 17.05
N ASP A 274 -9.69 9.80 16.03
CA ASP A 274 -10.60 9.55 14.90
C ASP A 274 -9.84 9.14 13.61
N ASN A 275 -8.51 9.10 13.63
CA ASN A 275 -7.67 8.72 12.49
C ASN A 275 -6.98 7.37 12.75
N ASP A 276 -6.25 6.86 11.76
CA ASP A 276 -5.76 5.49 11.77
C ASP A 276 -4.39 5.34 12.47
N LEU A 277 -4.20 4.22 13.18
CA LEU A 277 -2.89 3.66 13.51
C LEU A 277 -2.61 2.45 12.59
N THR A 278 -1.51 2.49 11.85
CA THR A 278 -1.02 1.35 11.07
C THR A 278 0.37 0.94 11.56
N ILE A 279 0.55 -0.34 11.89
CA ILE A 279 1.85 -0.90 12.27
C ILE A 279 2.30 -1.88 11.20
N TYR A 280 3.41 -1.58 10.53
CA TYR A 280 4.08 -2.44 9.55
C TYR A 280 5.20 -3.21 10.25
N ALA A 281 5.16 -4.54 10.19
CA ALA A 281 6.14 -5.39 10.84
C ALA A 281 6.65 -6.48 9.89
N ASP A 282 7.97 -6.48 9.67
CA ASP A 282 8.70 -7.57 9.01
C ASP A 282 9.27 -8.58 10.04
N THR A 283 8.63 -8.68 11.20
CA THR A 283 9.07 -9.49 12.33
C THR A 283 7.89 -10.14 13.02
N ASP A 284 8.16 -11.21 13.75
CA ASP A 284 7.14 -11.95 14.49
C ASP A 284 6.47 -11.07 15.56
N LEU A 285 5.15 -11.18 15.67
CA LEU A 285 4.38 -10.62 16.78
C LEU A 285 4.10 -11.72 17.81
N GLU A 286 4.58 -11.54 19.04
CA GLU A 286 4.17 -12.38 20.18
C GLU A 286 3.29 -11.59 21.17
N VAL A 287 2.07 -12.06 21.44
CA VAL A 287 1.13 -11.43 22.38
C VAL A 287 0.79 -12.35 23.55
N GLY A 288 0.84 -11.83 24.78
CA GLY A 288 0.57 -12.61 25.98
C GLY A 288 -0.10 -11.83 27.11
N GLY A 289 -0.31 -12.52 28.24
CA GLY A 289 -0.93 -11.98 29.45
C GLY A 289 -2.30 -11.34 29.22
N ASN A 290 -2.48 -10.11 29.69
CA ASN A 290 -3.74 -9.36 29.54
C ASN A 290 -3.53 -8.10 28.69
N THR A 291 -2.66 -8.21 27.67
CA THR A 291 -2.36 -7.13 26.76
C THR A 291 -3.61 -6.62 26.06
N GLU A 292 -3.77 -5.31 26.02
CA GLU A 292 -4.82 -4.61 25.26
C GLU A 292 -4.17 -3.96 24.03
N ILE A 293 -4.75 -4.16 22.83
CA ILE A 293 -4.26 -3.60 21.57
C ILE A 293 -5.43 -2.96 20.81
N GLY A 294 -5.25 -1.71 20.40
CA GLY A 294 -6.12 -1.01 19.45
C GLY A 294 -7.11 -0.06 20.09
N ASN A 295 -8.01 0.48 19.27
CA ASN A 295 -8.96 1.50 19.68
C ASN A 295 -10.25 0.88 20.23
N GLU A 296 -10.59 1.18 21.50
CA GLU A 296 -11.78 0.61 22.16
C GLU A 296 -13.09 0.97 21.45
N SER A 297 -13.14 2.17 20.86
CA SER A 297 -14.34 2.74 20.25
C SER A 297 -14.46 2.44 18.76
N ASP A 298 -13.33 2.21 18.07
CA ASP A 298 -13.27 2.01 16.63
C ASP A 298 -12.18 1.00 16.23
N PRO A 299 -12.47 -0.31 16.22
CA PRO A 299 -11.50 -1.33 15.83
C PRO A 299 -10.93 -1.16 14.41
N ALA A 300 -11.62 -0.44 13.52
CA ALA A 300 -11.09 -0.15 12.18
C ALA A 300 -9.95 0.88 12.17
N GLY A 301 -9.85 1.69 13.22
CA GLY A 301 -8.77 2.66 13.41
C GLY A 301 -7.44 2.04 13.82
N THR A 302 -7.32 0.71 13.91
CA THR A 302 -6.06 0.02 14.22
C THR A 302 -5.81 -1.11 13.24
N ARG A 303 -4.63 -1.08 12.60
CA ARG A 303 -4.21 -2.03 11.57
C ARG A 303 -2.83 -2.58 11.90
N LEU A 304 -2.71 -3.90 11.96
CA LEU A 304 -1.44 -4.60 12.16
C LEU A 304 -1.13 -5.37 10.88
N VAL A 305 -0.06 -4.99 10.19
CA VAL A 305 0.29 -5.45 8.84
C VAL A 305 1.61 -6.21 8.89
N PHE A 306 1.59 -7.47 8.45
CA PHE A 306 2.71 -8.42 8.61
C PHE A 306 3.19 -8.96 7.27
N SER A 307 4.50 -9.13 7.14
CA SER A 307 5.13 -9.74 5.97
C SER A 307 4.91 -11.26 5.93
N SER A 308 5.22 -11.86 4.79
CA SER A 308 5.22 -13.31 4.58
C SER A 308 6.29 -14.04 5.39
N GLU A 309 7.30 -13.32 5.90
CA GLU A 309 8.35 -13.90 6.75
C GLU A 309 7.99 -13.86 8.24
N ALA A 310 7.03 -13.01 8.63
CA ALA A 310 6.56 -12.89 10.00
C ALA A 310 5.59 -14.01 10.38
N THR A 311 5.38 -14.21 11.68
CA THR A 311 4.29 -15.01 12.25
C THR A 311 3.58 -14.20 13.33
N VAL A 312 2.26 -14.38 13.46
CA VAL A 312 1.47 -13.75 14.51
C VAL A 312 1.08 -14.80 15.52
N GLN A 313 1.59 -14.70 16.75
CA GLN A 313 1.36 -15.70 17.78
C GLN A 313 0.78 -15.09 19.07
N MET A 314 -0.33 -15.67 19.54
CA MET A 314 -0.90 -15.40 20.85
C MET A 314 -0.60 -16.59 21.76
N VAL A 315 0.17 -16.38 22.82
CA VAL A 315 0.75 -17.52 23.57
C VAL A 315 -0.09 -17.96 24.78
N ARG A 316 -0.26 -17.09 25.77
CA ARG A 316 -0.93 -17.40 27.03
C ARG A 316 -1.58 -16.15 27.59
N GLY A 317 -2.74 -16.31 28.21
CA GLY A 317 -3.44 -15.23 28.88
C GLY A 317 -4.79 -14.94 28.21
N THR A 318 -5.30 -13.74 28.43
CA THR A 318 -6.57 -13.23 27.91
C THR A 318 -6.34 -11.85 27.28
N PRO A 319 -5.53 -11.74 26.21
CA PRO A 319 -5.35 -10.44 25.57
C PRO A 319 -6.64 -10.01 24.86
N GLU A 320 -6.83 -8.70 24.75
CA GLU A 320 -7.96 -8.09 24.05
C GLU A 320 -7.41 -7.27 22.87
N ILE A 321 -7.77 -7.67 21.65
CA ILE A 321 -7.25 -7.08 20.43
C ILE A 321 -8.42 -6.50 19.62
N ARG A 322 -8.35 -5.23 19.29
CA ARG A 322 -9.37 -4.46 18.58
C ARG A 322 -8.74 -3.83 17.35
N ALA A 323 -8.52 -4.67 16.35
CA ALA A 323 -7.75 -4.29 15.17
C ALA A 323 -8.11 -5.19 14.00
N LEU A 324 -7.74 -4.73 12.82
CA LEU A 324 -7.45 -5.62 11.71
C LEU A 324 -6.05 -6.24 11.89
N ILE A 325 -5.98 -7.57 11.85
CA ILE A 325 -4.73 -8.32 11.74
C ILE A 325 -4.60 -8.77 10.28
N TYR A 326 -3.64 -8.20 9.56
CA TYR A 326 -3.41 -8.46 8.15
C TYR A 326 -2.07 -9.16 7.92
N ALA A 327 -2.11 -10.49 7.80
CA ALA A 327 -0.95 -11.36 7.64
C ALA A 327 -1.18 -12.35 6.47
N PRO A 328 -1.48 -11.87 5.25
CA PRO A 328 -2.10 -12.67 4.19
C PRO A 328 -1.26 -13.86 3.71
N ASP A 329 0.07 -13.79 3.85
CA ASP A 329 1.00 -14.85 3.44
C ASP A 329 1.66 -15.53 4.65
N SER A 330 1.05 -15.41 5.83
CA SER A 330 1.63 -15.82 7.10
C SER A 330 0.66 -16.64 7.95
N THR A 331 1.21 -17.31 8.96
CA THR A 331 0.46 -18.08 9.96
C THR A 331 0.06 -17.19 11.14
N VAL A 332 -1.22 -17.27 11.52
CA VAL A 332 -1.79 -16.67 12.73
C VAL A 332 -2.15 -17.77 13.73
N ASP A 333 -1.33 -17.94 14.76
CA ASP A 333 -1.51 -18.90 15.85
C ASP A 333 -2.20 -18.24 17.05
N ILE A 334 -3.43 -18.66 17.34
CA ILE A 334 -4.30 -18.09 18.38
C ILE A 334 -4.40 -19.05 19.56
N GLY A 335 -3.40 -18.99 20.43
CA GLY A 335 -3.37 -19.66 21.73
C GLY A 335 -3.92 -18.81 22.88
N GLY A 336 -4.00 -19.41 24.07
CA GLY A 336 -4.57 -18.75 25.26
C GLY A 336 -6.10 -18.61 25.16
N THR A 337 -6.66 -17.54 25.73
CA THR A 337 -8.10 -17.24 25.64
C THR A 337 -8.34 -15.76 25.28
N PRO A 338 -7.84 -15.32 24.11
CA PRO A 338 -7.96 -13.95 23.63
C PRO A 338 -9.39 -13.60 23.24
N THR A 339 -9.69 -12.30 23.28
CA THR A 339 -10.83 -11.70 22.57
C THR A 339 -10.31 -10.83 21.44
N ILE A 340 -10.65 -11.17 20.21
CA ILE A 340 -10.32 -10.37 19.02
C ILE A 340 -11.62 -9.76 18.50
N VAL A 341 -11.65 -8.44 18.32
CA VAL A 341 -12.76 -7.71 17.70
C VAL A 341 -12.22 -7.02 16.46
N GLY A 342 -12.66 -7.47 15.29
CA GLY A 342 -12.16 -7.00 14.01
C GLY A 342 -12.13 -8.12 12.98
N THR A 343 -11.07 -8.16 12.19
CA THR A 343 -10.86 -9.17 11.14
C THR A 343 -9.45 -9.73 11.26
N VAL A 344 -9.34 -11.06 11.13
CA VAL A 344 -8.06 -11.76 11.03
C VAL A 344 -7.89 -12.27 9.61
N VAL A 345 -6.83 -11.84 8.93
CA VAL A 345 -6.42 -12.33 7.61
C VAL A 345 -5.11 -13.09 7.77
N GLY A 346 -5.08 -14.36 7.40
CA GLY A 346 -3.90 -15.23 7.49
C GLY A 346 -3.92 -16.32 6.44
N GLU A 347 -2.78 -16.73 5.87
CA GLU A 347 -2.71 -17.91 5.00
C GLU A 347 -3.24 -19.14 5.77
N GLU A 348 -2.71 -19.32 6.98
CA GLU A 348 -3.14 -20.33 7.94
C GLU A 348 -3.54 -19.66 9.26
N VAL A 349 -4.74 -19.98 9.76
CA VAL A 349 -5.23 -19.51 11.06
C VAL A 349 -5.48 -20.71 11.97
N GLU A 350 -4.69 -20.84 13.03
CA GLU A 350 -4.78 -21.94 14.00
C GLU A 350 -5.44 -21.45 15.29
N ILE A 351 -6.52 -22.09 15.72
CA ILE A 351 -7.21 -21.75 16.98
C ILE A 351 -7.01 -22.86 18.02
N ASP A 352 -6.24 -22.57 19.05
CA ASP A 352 -5.69 -23.60 19.94
C ASP A 352 -6.53 -23.90 21.19
N ASP A 353 -7.43 -22.98 21.59
CA ASP A 353 -8.28 -23.13 22.78
C ASP A 353 -9.77 -22.86 22.50
N VAL A 354 -10.63 -23.57 23.23
CA VAL A 354 -12.09 -23.46 23.16
C VAL A 354 -12.65 -22.12 23.65
N ALA A 355 -11.86 -21.38 24.42
CA ALA A 355 -12.25 -20.11 25.03
C ALA A 355 -11.73 -18.88 24.26
N VAL A 356 -11.12 -19.09 23.09
CA VAL A 356 -10.89 -18.01 22.11
C VAL A 356 -12.23 -17.43 21.66
N GLU A 357 -12.27 -16.11 21.48
CA GLU A 357 -13.42 -15.41 20.90
C GLU A 357 -12.95 -14.41 19.83
N ILE A 358 -13.40 -14.60 18.59
CA ILE A 358 -13.16 -13.70 17.45
C ILE A 358 -14.51 -13.15 17.03
N ARG A 359 -14.70 -11.84 17.11
CA ARG A 359 -15.93 -11.15 16.73
C ARG A 359 -15.68 -10.25 15.53
N HIS A 360 -16.51 -10.36 14.51
CA HIS A 360 -16.44 -9.43 13.37
C HIS A 360 -16.83 -8.01 13.79
N ASP A 361 -16.11 -7.02 13.25
CA ASP A 361 -16.51 -5.61 13.30
C ASP A 361 -16.85 -5.11 11.89
N GLY A 362 -18.12 -4.79 11.65
CA GLY A 362 -18.59 -4.34 10.34
C GLY A 362 -18.07 -2.97 9.88
N SER A 363 -17.38 -2.20 10.73
CA SER A 363 -16.69 -0.98 10.30
C SER A 363 -15.56 -1.27 9.30
N LEU A 364 -14.95 -2.46 9.38
CA LEU A 364 -13.85 -2.89 8.52
C LEU A 364 -14.27 -3.18 7.07
N GLU A 365 -15.56 -3.38 6.79
CA GLU A 365 -16.08 -3.62 5.43
C GLU A 365 -15.77 -2.48 4.44
N GLN A 366 -15.53 -1.27 4.97
CA GLN A 366 -15.27 -0.06 4.20
C GLN A 366 -13.79 0.34 4.18
N LEU A 367 -12.92 -0.45 4.83
CA LEU A 367 -11.51 -0.13 5.00
C LEU A 367 -10.74 -0.34 3.69
N ASP A 368 -9.98 0.67 3.28
CA ASP A 368 -9.02 0.59 2.17
C ASP A 368 -7.65 0.35 2.79
N LEU A 369 -7.09 -0.84 2.56
CA LEU A 369 -6.06 -1.43 3.40
C LEU A 369 -4.70 -0.74 3.32
N ILE A 370 -4.37 -0.11 2.19
CA ILE A 370 -3.01 0.35 1.89
C ILE A 370 -2.99 1.89 1.88
N PRO A 371 -2.66 2.55 3.02
CA PRO A 371 -2.38 3.97 3.05
C PRO A 371 -1.28 4.31 2.02
N GLY A 372 -1.52 5.28 1.14
CA GLY A 372 -0.51 5.67 0.12
C GLY A 372 -0.42 4.78 -1.13
N ALA A 373 -1.39 3.89 -1.36
CA ALA A 373 -1.57 3.21 -2.67
C ALA A 373 -2.11 4.12 -3.78
N GLY A 374 -2.69 5.25 -3.39
CA GLY A 374 -3.57 6.06 -4.22
C GLY A 374 -4.88 5.36 -4.53
N PRO A 375 -5.88 6.05 -5.11
CA PRO A 375 -7.15 5.43 -5.40
C PRO A 375 -6.94 4.29 -6.39
N PRO A 376 -7.67 3.17 -6.23
CA PRO A 376 -7.50 2.01 -7.07
C PRO A 376 -7.65 2.36 -8.56
N VAL A 377 -6.73 1.87 -9.38
CA VAL A 377 -6.77 1.99 -10.84
C VAL A 377 -7.30 0.69 -11.41
N ARG A 378 -8.59 0.63 -11.72
CA ARG A 378 -9.26 -0.52 -12.34
C ARG A 378 -8.87 -0.69 -13.81
N TYR A 379 -8.66 0.42 -14.50
CA TYR A 379 -8.27 0.43 -15.91
C TYR A 379 -7.14 1.43 -16.11
N ALA A 380 -6.07 1.01 -16.77
CA ALA A 380 -4.99 1.91 -17.12
C ALA A 380 -4.68 1.85 -18.62
N GLU A 381 -4.76 2.99 -19.28
CA GLU A 381 -4.45 3.13 -20.70
C GLU A 381 -3.19 3.99 -20.86
N PHE A 382 -2.10 3.34 -21.30
CA PHE A 382 -0.86 4.00 -21.63
C PHE A 382 -0.66 4.04 -23.14
N THR A 383 -0.44 5.24 -23.68
CA THR A 383 -0.18 5.44 -25.11
C THR A 383 1.10 6.23 -25.31
N ALA A 384 2.12 5.59 -25.89
CA ALA A 384 3.38 6.23 -26.24
C ALA A 384 3.33 6.82 -27.66
N SER A 385 3.76 8.08 -27.81
CA SER A 385 3.86 8.78 -29.09
C SER A 385 5.28 9.28 -29.33
N ASP A 386 5.88 8.85 -30.43
CA ASP A 386 7.18 9.34 -30.88
C ASP A 386 7.04 10.59 -31.75
N LEU A 387 7.68 11.66 -31.32
CA LEU A 387 7.77 12.93 -32.03
C LEU A 387 9.24 13.24 -32.35
N GLU A 388 9.46 13.80 -33.54
CA GLU A 388 10.76 14.31 -33.97
C GLU A 388 10.61 15.78 -34.39
N LEU A 389 11.64 16.56 -34.11
CA LEU A 389 11.76 17.95 -34.51
C LEU A 389 12.49 18.05 -35.85
N ASP A 390 11.72 18.34 -36.90
CA ASP A 390 12.24 18.62 -38.24
C ASP A 390 12.41 20.13 -38.51
N ASP A 391 13.16 20.44 -39.58
CA ASP A 391 13.25 21.79 -40.16
C ASP A 391 11.92 22.35 -40.70
#